data_AF-A0A8T3WJG4-F1
#
_entry.id   AF-A0A8T3WJG4-F1
#
_cell.length_a   1.000
_cell.length_b   1.000
_cell.length_c   1.000
_cell.angle_alpha   90.00
_cell.angle_beta   90.00
_cell.angle_gamma   90.00
#
_symmetry.space_group_name_H-M   'P 1'
#
loop_
_entity.id
_entity.type
_entity.pdbx_description
1 polymer ?
#
loop_
_entity_poly.entity_id
_entity_poly.type
_entity_poly.pdbx_seq_one_letter_code
_entity_poly.pdbx_strand_id
1 'polypeptide(L)'
;MKNKFKIILILAILFLLLAWSPWITKNYAINKVTNKLGGPNKNFNYLGENMQIKDVPKYVLWLPFVKAVYFPSEAVWFVTFYGGII
;
A
#
# COMPACT_ATOMS: atom_id res chain seq x y z
N MET A 1 -26.19 -4.05 30.31
CA MET A 1 -26.24 -3.60 28.89
C MET A 1 -25.27 -2.45 28.59
N LYS A 2 -25.19 -1.38 29.40
CA LYS A 2 -24.32 -0.22 29.15
C LYS A 2 -22.83 -0.57 28.93
N ASN A 3 -22.26 -1.51 29.69
CA ASN A 3 -20.84 -1.88 29.56
C ASN A 3 -20.55 -2.69 28.28
N LYS A 4 -21.48 -3.57 27.85
CA LYS A 4 -21.35 -4.32 26.59
C LYS A 4 -21.34 -3.38 25.39
N PHE A 5 -22.20 -2.35 25.40
CA PHE A 5 -22.23 -1.32 24.35
C PHE A 5 -20.91 -0.53 24.27
N LYS A 6 -20.35 -0.13 25.41
CA LYS A 6 -19.04 0.54 25.46
C LYS A 6 -17.93 -0.32 24.86
N ILE A 7 -17.90 -1.61 25.17
CA ILE A 7 -16.89 -2.54 24.62
C ILE A 7 -17.02 -2.66 23.11
N ILE A 8 -18.24 -2.83 22.60
CA ILE A 8 -18.51 -2.92 21.16
C ILE A 8 -18.05 -1.63 20.45
N LEU A 9 -18.34 -0.47 21.04
CA LEU A 9 -17.92 0.82 20.50
C LEU A 9 -16.39 0.95 20.44
N ILE A 10 -15.68 0.55 21.50
CA ILE A 10 -14.21 0.56 21.54
C ILE A 10 -13.63 -0.35 20.45
N LEU A 11 -14.17 -1.57 20.30
CA LEU A 11 -13.74 -2.51 19.27
C LEU A 11 -13.99 -1.97 17.86
N ALA A 12 -15.12 -1.31 17.62
CA ALA A 12 -15.43 -0.69 16.33
C ALA A 12 -14.45 0.44 16.00
N ILE A 13 -14.09 1.29 16.98
CA ILE A 13 -13.12 2.36 16.81
C ILE A 13 -11.73 1.80 16.53
N LEU A 14 -11.29 0.79 17.30
CA LEU A 14 -10.03 0.10 17.07
C LEU A 14 -9.97 -0.48 15.66
N PHE A 15 -11.05 -1.14 15.22
CA PHE A 15 -11.12 -1.72 13.88
C PHE A 15 -10.99 -0.64 12.79
N LEU A 16 -11.65 0.52 12.96
CA LEU A 16 -11.52 1.65 12.03
C LEU A 16 -10.10 2.21 11.98
N LEU A 17 -9.42 2.34 13.13
CA LEU A 17 -8.02 2.81 13.17
C LEU A 17 -7.06 1.81 12.50
N LEU A 18 -7.28 0.51 12.73
CA LEU A 18 -6.48 -0.56 12.14
C LEU A 18 -6.72 -0.70 10.63
N ALA A 19 -7.92 -0.38 10.14
CA ALA A 19 -8.24 -0.42 8.72
C ALA A 19 -7.28 0.46 7.92
N TRP A 20 -6.89 1.63 8.43
CA TRP A 20 -5.95 2.51 7.71
C TRP A 20 -4.50 2.02 7.70
N SER A 21 -4.21 0.89 8.38
CA SER A 21 -2.91 0.23 8.44
C SER A 21 -1.74 1.20 8.66
N PRO A 22 -1.72 1.96 9.77
CA PRO A 22 -0.73 3.03 10.00
C PRO A 22 0.73 2.55 10.01
N TRP A 23 0.96 1.25 10.26
CA TRP A 23 2.30 0.63 10.19
C TRP A 23 2.80 0.43 8.75
N ILE A 24 1.93 0.45 7.74
CA ILE A 24 2.32 0.36 6.32
C ILE A 24 2.66 1.77 5.82
N THR A 25 3.92 2.13 5.93
CA THR A 25 4.43 3.43 5.46
C THR A 25 4.47 3.51 3.93
N LYS A 26 4.55 4.74 3.40
CA LYS A 26 4.74 4.97 1.95
C LYS A 26 5.96 4.22 1.41
N ASN A 27 7.10 4.31 2.11
CA ASN A 27 8.34 3.66 1.70
C ASN A 27 8.23 2.14 1.76
N TYR A 28 7.56 1.61 2.79
CA TYR A 28 7.30 0.17 2.87
C TYR A 28 6.50 -0.33 1.66
N ALA A 29 5.39 0.34 1.32
CA ALA A 29 4.55 -0.05 0.20
C ALA A 29 5.32 0.01 -1.14
N ILE A 30 6.06 1.10 -1.38
CA ILE A 30 6.89 1.28 -2.58
C ILE A 30 7.97 0.19 -2.68
N ASN A 31 8.69 -0.07 -1.59
CA ASN A 31 9.75 -1.08 -1.58
C ASN A 31 9.20 -2.47 -1.84
N LYS A 32 8.02 -2.80 -1.28
CA LYS A 32 7.40 -4.10 -1.50
C LYS A 32 7.06 -4.33 -2.96
N VAL A 33 6.44 -3.34 -3.60
CA VAL A 33 6.10 -3.41 -5.03
C VAL A 33 7.37 -3.44 -5.89
N THR A 34 8.35 -2.60 -5.58
CA THR A 34 9.65 -2.59 -6.27
C THR A 34 10.34 -3.96 -6.21
N ASN A 35 10.33 -4.61 -5.04
CA ASN A 35 10.89 -5.94 -4.88
C ASN A 35 10.11 -7.00 -5.66
N LYS A 36 8.76 -6.94 -5.66
CA LYS A 36 7.91 -7.84 -6.47
C LYS A 36 8.19 -7.69 -7.96
N LEU A 37 8.48 -6.48 -8.43
CA LEU A 37 8.82 -6.22 -9.82
C LEU A 37 10.23 -6.71 -10.19
N GLY A 38 11.07 -7.10 -9.23
CA GLY A 38 12.43 -7.64 -9.43
C GLY A 38 13.56 -6.74 -8.95
N GLY A 39 13.25 -5.74 -8.13
CA GLY A 39 14.22 -4.89 -7.44
C GLY A 39 14.42 -3.50 -8.07
N PRO A 40 15.07 -2.57 -7.36
CA PRO A 40 15.15 -1.15 -7.75
C PRO A 40 15.92 -0.90 -9.05
N ASN A 41 16.87 -1.77 -9.39
CA ASN A 41 17.76 -1.62 -10.55
C ASN A 41 17.23 -2.34 -11.81
N LYS A 42 16.10 -3.04 -11.72
CA LYS A 42 15.53 -3.72 -12.88
C LYS A 42 14.95 -2.68 -13.85
N ASN A 43 15.14 -2.92 -15.14
CA ASN A 43 14.55 -2.10 -16.19
C ASN A 43 13.03 -2.28 -16.21
N PHE A 44 12.33 -1.16 -16.35
CA PHE A 44 10.89 -1.07 -16.40
C PHE A 44 10.54 -0.15 -17.57
N ASN A 45 9.57 -0.57 -18.36
CA ASN A 45 9.05 0.26 -19.44
C ASN A 45 8.12 1.28 -18.79
N TYR A 46 8.37 2.57 -18.98
CA TYR A 46 7.56 3.63 -18.45
C TYR A 46 7.27 4.60 -19.58
N LEU A 47 6.00 4.69 -19.99
CA LEU A 47 5.57 5.55 -21.10
C LEU A 47 6.33 5.28 -22.42
N GLY A 48 6.83 4.06 -22.64
CA GLY A 48 7.63 3.71 -23.82
C GLY A 48 9.14 3.92 -23.65
N GLU A 49 9.59 4.43 -22.50
CA GLU A 49 11.01 4.58 -22.17
C GLU A 49 11.45 3.50 -21.17
N ASN A 50 12.59 2.84 -21.43
CA ASN A 50 13.18 1.90 -20.49
C ASN A 50 14.02 2.64 -19.45
N MET A 51 13.58 2.63 -18.20
CA MET A 51 14.29 3.21 -17.07
C MET A 51 14.31 2.26 -15.87
N GLN A 52 15.17 2.52 -14.87
CA GLN A 52 15.21 1.68 -13.67
C GLN A 52 13.98 1.94 -12.80
N ILE A 53 13.42 0.89 -12.18
CA ILE A 53 12.22 0.98 -11.33
C ILE A 53 12.35 2.06 -10.26
N LYS A 54 13.54 2.25 -9.68
CA LYS A 54 13.79 3.28 -8.66
C LYS A 54 13.50 4.70 -9.18
N ASP A 55 13.77 4.96 -10.46
CA ASP A 55 13.66 6.27 -11.10
C ASP A 55 12.24 6.55 -11.61
N VAL A 56 11.39 5.52 -11.73
CA VAL A 56 9.97 5.68 -12.12
C VAL A 56 9.23 6.50 -11.06
N PRO A 57 8.45 7.53 -11.44
CA PRO A 57 7.60 8.26 -10.50
C PRO A 57 6.57 7.33 -9.84
N LYS A 58 6.37 7.44 -8.52
CA LYS A 58 5.43 6.58 -7.77
C LYS A 58 4.53 7.41 -6.88
N TYR A 59 3.23 7.14 -6.93
CA TYR A 59 2.25 7.73 -6.02
C TYR A 59 1.64 6.64 -5.13
N VAL A 60 1.31 6.98 -3.88
CA VAL A 60 0.69 6.04 -2.94
C VAL A 60 -0.60 6.63 -2.41
N LEU A 61 -1.73 5.99 -2.75
CA LEU A 61 -3.04 6.31 -2.21
C LEU A 61 -3.32 5.44 -0.98
N TRP A 62 -3.81 6.06 0.08
CA TRP A 62 -4.20 5.37 1.31
C TRP A 62 -5.67 4.99 1.24
N LEU A 63 -5.96 3.70 1.36
CA LEU A 63 -7.31 3.16 1.38
C LEU A 63 -7.50 2.33 2.66
N PRO A 64 -8.75 2.05 3.07
CA PRO A 64 -9.02 1.03 4.06
C PRO A 64 -8.43 -0.31 3.64
N PHE A 65 -7.70 -0.94 4.55
CA PHE A 65 -7.02 -2.23 4.46
C PHE A 65 -5.89 -2.35 3.44
N VAL A 66 -5.66 -1.34 2.59
CA VAL A 66 -4.65 -1.40 1.53
C VAL A 66 -3.97 -0.05 1.26
N LYS A 67 -2.73 -0.09 0.73
CA LYS A 67 -2.07 1.06 0.10
C LYS A 67 -1.96 0.79 -1.39
N ALA A 68 -2.55 1.64 -2.22
CA ALA A 68 -2.46 1.51 -3.66
C ALA A 68 -1.23 2.28 -4.16
N VAL A 69 -0.27 1.57 -4.75
CA VAL A 69 0.95 2.13 -5.34
C VAL A 69 0.76 2.26 -6.83
N TYR A 70 0.71 3.49 -7.30
CA TYR A 70 0.53 3.85 -8.70
C TYR A 70 1.89 4.01 -9.37
N PHE A 71 2.08 3.25 -10.44
CA PHE A 71 3.11 3.47 -11.45
C PHE A 71 2.40 4.13 -12.63
N PRO A 72 2.64 5.42 -12.92
CA PRO A 72 1.92 6.11 -13.98
C PRO A 72 2.06 5.33 -15.29
N SER A 73 0.94 5.22 -16.02
CA SER A 73 0.85 4.58 -17.34
C SER A 73 0.89 3.06 -17.46
N GLU A 74 1.09 2.27 -16.39
CA GLU A 74 1.11 0.80 -16.55
C GLU A 74 0.30 0.01 -15.51
N ALA A 75 0.36 0.35 -14.22
CA ALA A 75 -0.25 -0.50 -13.20
C ALA A 75 -0.50 0.17 -11.85
N VAL A 76 -1.53 -0.32 -11.16
CA VAL A 76 -1.78 -0.07 -9.74
C VAL A 76 -1.55 -1.37 -8.98
N TRP A 77 -0.73 -1.32 -7.94
CA TRP A 77 -0.46 -2.45 -7.06
C TRP A 77 -1.06 -2.20 -5.68
N PHE A 78 -1.74 -3.18 -5.10
CA PHE A 78 -2.35 -3.04 -3.78
C PHE A 78 -1.51 -3.76 -2.73
N VAL A 79 -0.90 -3.00 -1.81
CA VAL A 79 -0.23 -3.54 -0.64
C VAL A 79 -1.25 -3.68 0.49
N THR A 80 -1.59 -4.90 0.89
CA THR A 80 -2.58 -5.15 1.95
C THR A 80 -2.06 -4.77 3.34
N PHE A 81 -2.94 -4.65 4.33
CA PHE A 81 -2.60 -4.33 5.71
C PHE A 81 -1.68 -5.37 6.37
N TYR A 82 -1.75 -6.62 5.91
CA TYR A 82 -0.83 -7.71 6.30
C TYR A 82 0.40 -7.82 5.38
N GLY A 83 0.53 -6.90 4.42
CA GLY A 83 1.66 -6.79 3.51
C GLY A 83 1.63 -7.72 2.29
N GLY A 84 0.52 -8.37 1.97
CA GLY A 84 0.37 -9.01 0.65
C GLY A 84 0.44 -7.98 -0.47
N ILE A 85 0.76 -8.41 -1.70
CA ILE A 85 0.61 -7.57 -2.89
C ILE A 85 -0.37 -8.25 -3.84
N ILE A 86 -1.46 -7.56 -4.13
CA ILE A 86 -2.48 -7.93 -5.11
C ILE A 86 -2.30 -7.04 -6.32
#